data_AF-A0A5K0Y9Q4-F1
#
_entry.id   AF-A0A5K0Y9Q4-F1
#
_cell.length_a   1.000
_cell.length_b   1.000
_cell.length_c   1.000
_cell.angle_alpha   90.00
_cell.angle_beta   90.00
_cell.angle_gamma   90.00
#
_symmetry.space_group_name_H-M   'P 1'
#
loop_
_entity.id
_entity.type
_entity.pdbx_description
1 polymer ?
#
loop_
_entity_poly.entity_id
_entity_poly.type
_entity_poly.pdbx_seq_one_letter_code
_entity_poly.pdbx_strand_id
1 'polypeptide(L)'
;TGVDTNVKMSMNPFCEIALEEALRIKESGNASEVVVVSMGDKQCVETLRTGLAMGADRGIYVSVEQQPLYPLSVSKLLKAIVAIENPGLLLLGKQ
;
A
#
# COMPACT_ATOMS: atom_id res chain seq x y z
N THR A 1 -6.53 -29.56 8.98
CA THR A 1 -7.15 -29.41 7.65
C THR A 1 -8.41 -28.60 7.82
N GLY A 2 -8.54 -27.49 7.09
CA GLY A 2 -9.68 -26.57 7.20
C GLY A 2 -9.26 -25.16 7.58
N VAL A 3 -8.48 -24.51 6.73
CA VAL A 3 -8.51 -23.04 6.67
C VAL A 3 -9.35 -22.74 5.45
N ASP A 4 -10.50 -22.10 5.67
CA ASP A 4 -11.34 -21.61 4.58
C ASP A 4 -10.48 -20.69 3.72
N THR A 5 -10.26 -21.03 2.46
CA THR A 5 -9.45 -20.20 1.54
C THR A 5 -10.21 -18.98 1.03
N ASN A 6 -11.45 -18.79 1.49
CA ASN A 6 -12.30 -17.66 1.16
C ASN A 6 -12.24 -16.58 2.26
N VAL A 7 -11.06 -16.35 2.83
CA VAL A 7 -10.83 -15.22 3.72
C VAL A 7 -10.88 -13.95 2.88
N LYS A 8 -11.83 -13.07 3.18
CA LYS A 8 -11.88 -11.74 2.57
C LYS A 8 -10.62 -10.98 2.99
N MET A 9 -9.70 -10.78 2.05
CA MET A 9 -8.46 -10.05 2.28
C MET A 9 -8.79 -8.57 2.49
N SER A 10 -8.63 -8.08 3.72
CA SER A 10 -8.80 -6.67 4.05
C SER A 10 -7.45 -5.95 4.07
N MET A 11 -7.49 -4.62 4.02
CA MET A 11 -6.30 -3.82 4.30
C MET A 11 -5.75 -4.19 5.68
N ASN A 12 -4.41 -4.29 5.78
CA ASN A 12 -3.75 -4.47 7.06
C ASN A 12 -4.08 -3.27 7.98
N PRO A 13 -4.46 -3.46 9.25
CA PRO A 13 -4.86 -2.36 10.14
C PRO A 13 -3.78 -1.28 10.34
N PHE A 14 -2.49 -1.66 10.30
CA PHE A 14 -1.41 -0.67 10.39
C PHE A 14 -1.26 0.13 9.10
N CYS A 15 -1.55 -0.47 7.94
CA CYS A 15 -1.59 0.24 6.67
C CYS A 15 -2.78 1.20 6.61
N GLU A 16 -3.92 0.85 7.21
CA GLU A 16 -5.09 1.73 7.31
C GLU A 16 -4.77 2.98 8.13
N ILE A 17 -4.11 2.82 9.28
CA ILE A 17 -3.65 3.93 10.12
C ILE A 17 -2.60 4.79 9.38
N ALA A 18 -1.67 4.15 8.66
CA ALA A 18 -0.66 4.86 7.87
C ALA A 18 -1.28 5.72 6.76
N LEU A 19 -2.32 5.20 6.09
CA LEU A 19 -3.07 5.93 5.07
C LEU A 19 -3.86 7.10 5.69
N GLU A 20 -4.58 6.85 6.78
CA GLU A 20 -5.32 7.89 7.51
C GLU A 20 -4.39 9.06 7.91
N GLU A 21 -3.20 8.77 8.43
CA GLU A 21 -2.24 9.82 8.77
C GLU A 21 -1.71 10.55 7.54
N ALA A 22 -1.44 9.85 6.43
CA ALA A 22 -1.06 10.49 5.16
C ALA A 22 -2.12 11.49 4.67
N LEU A 23 -3.40 11.10 4.78
CA LEU A 23 -4.53 11.95 4.41
C LEU A 23 -4.62 13.17 5.31
N ARG A 24 -4.45 13.03 6.64
CA ARG A 24 -4.42 14.17 7.58
C ARG A 24 -3.27 15.14 7.30
N ILE A 25 -2.09 14.63 6.95
CA ILE A 25 -0.96 15.47 6.54
C ILE A 25 -1.32 16.27 5.28
N LYS A 26 -1.98 15.65 4.30
CA LYS A 26 -2.48 16.33 3.11
C LYS A 26 -3.56 17.36 3.43
N GLU A 27 -4.56 17.01 4.24
CA GLU A 27 -5.65 17.89 4.66
C GLU A 27 -5.17 19.12 5.44
N SER A 28 -4.11 18.96 6.24
CA SER A 28 -3.44 20.07 6.95
C SER A 28 -2.55 20.94 6.04
N GLY A 29 -2.45 20.62 4.74
CA GLY A 29 -1.67 21.36 3.76
C GLY A 29 -0.18 21.05 3.76
N ASN A 30 0.26 20.03 4.50
CA ASN A 30 1.69 19.65 4.60
C ASN A 30 2.11 18.60 3.56
N ALA A 31 1.17 18.09 2.77
CA ALA A 31 1.43 17.26 1.60
C ALA A 31 0.50 17.67 0.44
N SER A 32 0.95 17.49 -0.79
CA SER A 32 0.19 17.80 -2.00
C SER A 32 -0.52 16.59 -2.61
N GLU A 33 -0.01 15.39 -2.37
CA GLU A 33 -0.49 14.14 -2.98
C GLU A 33 -0.29 12.97 -2.00
N VAL A 34 -1.23 12.04 -1.99
CA VAL A 34 -1.13 10.74 -1.31
C VAL A 34 -1.20 9.64 -2.36
N VAL A 35 -0.10 8.89 -2.49
CA VAL A 35 0.00 7.75 -3.40
C VAL A 35 0.05 6.46 -2.59
N VAL A 36 -0.93 5.57 -2.83
CA VAL A 36 -0.96 4.24 -2.18
C VAL A 36 -0.27 3.20 -3.06
N VAL A 37 0.47 2.29 -2.44
CA VAL A 37 1.20 1.23 -3.14
C VAL A 37 0.77 -0.13 -2.60
N SER A 38 0.44 -1.06 -3.49
CA SER A 38 0.15 -2.45 -3.14
C SER A 38 0.93 -3.39 -4.07
N MET A 39 1.49 -4.46 -3.51
CA MET A 39 2.38 -5.38 -4.22
C MET A 39 1.94 -6.81 -3.97
N GLY A 40 1.79 -7.61 -5.02
CA GLY A 40 1.39 -9.01 -4.88
C GLY A 40 0.60 -9.50 -6.07
N ASP A 41 -0.21 -10.52 -5.83
CA ASP A 41 -1.11 -11.06 -6.84
C ASP A 41 -2.32 -10.14 -7.09
N LYS A 42 -3.24 -10.59 -7.95
CA LYS A 42 -4.42 -9.79 -8.31
C LYS A 42 -5.33 -9.46 -7.13
N GLN A 43 -5.26 -10.19 -6.01
CA GLN A 43 -6.09 -9.92 -4.84
C GLN A 43 -5.69 -8.58 -4.19
N CYS A 44 -4.42 -8.18 -4.31
CA CYS A 44 -3.91 -6.90 -3.81
C CYS A 44 -4.56 -5.67 -4.46
N VAL A 45 -5.19 -5.82 -5.64
CA VAL A 45 -5.89 -4.74 -6.35
C VAL A 45 -7.13 -4.29 -5.58
N GLU A 46 -7.81 -5.19 -4.87
CA GLU A 46 -8.97 -4.82 -4.05
C GLU A 46 -8.55 -3.92 -2.89
N THR A 47 -7.47 -4.26 -2.19
CA THR A 47 -6.89 -3.42 -1.13
C THR A 47 -6.45 -2.05 -1.66
N LEU A 48 -5.88 -2.01 -2.86
CA LEU A 48 -5.50 -0.74 -3.51
C LEU A 48 -6.73 0.13 -3.79
N ARG A 49 -7.83 -0.48 -4.25
CA ARG A 49 -9.11 0.23 -4.46
C ARG A 49 -9.70 0.75 -3.15
N THR A 50 -9.56 0.01 -2.05
CA THR A 50 -9.94 0.51 -0.71
C THR A 50 -9.16 1.78 -0.37
N GLY A 51 -7.84 1.80 -0.59
CA GLY A 51 -7.04 3.00 -0.33
C GLY A 51 -7.43 4.21 -1.18
N LEU A 52 -7.74 3.98 -2.46
CA LEU A 52 -8.29 5.02 -3.35
C LEU A 52 -9.65 5.52 -2.86
N ALA A 53 -10.55 4.62 -2.44
CA ALA A 53 -11.87 4.98 -1.93
C ALA A 53 -11.81 5.77 -0.62
N MET A 54 -10.76 5.59 0.18
CA MET A 54 -10.52 6.37 1.40
C MET A 54 -10.03 7.80 1.12
N GLY A 55 -9.55 8.11 -0.09
CA GLY A 55 -9.13 9.46 -0.48
C GLY A 55 -7.71 9.60 -1.00
N ALA A 56 -6.98 8.50 -1.22
CA ALA A 56 -5.70 8.55 -1.92
C ALA A 56 -5.88 9.03 -3.36
N ASP A 57 -4.95 9.85 -3.86
CA ASP A 57 -5.03 10.45 -5.20
C ASP A 57 -4.76 9.44 -6.31
N ARG A 58 -3.78 8.56 -6.07
CA ARG A 58 -3.33 7.57 -7.04
C ARG A 58 -2.89 6.28 -6.37
N GLY A 59 -3.00 5.19 -7.11
CA GLY A 59 -2.56 3.87 -6.69
C GLY A 59 -1.48 3.31 -7.62
N ILE A 60 -0.48 2.67 -7.05
CA ILE A 60 0.54 1.88 -7.76
C ILE A 60 0.33 0.42 -7.39
N TYR A 61 0.04 -0.40 -8.41
CA TYR A 61 -0.02 -1.85 -8.28
C TYR A 61 1.26 -2.47 -8.85
N VAL A 62 2.01 -3.18 -8.02
CA VAL A 62 3.16 -3.97 -8.46
C VAL A 62 2.75 -5.44 -8.52
N SER A 63 2.55 -5.93 -9.75
CA SER A 63 2.11 -7.29 -9.99
C SER A 63 3.23 -8.29 -9.75
N VAL A 64 3.00 -9.23 -8.82
CA VAL A 64 3.92 -10.32 -8.47
C VAL A 64 3.10 -11.60 -8.34
N GLU A 65 3.02 -12.39 -9.41
CA GLU A 65 2.10 -13.54 -9.48
C GLU A 65 2.72 -14.87 -9.04
N GLN A 66 4.05 -15.03 -9.14
CA GLN A 66 4.70 -16.35 -9.08
C GLN A 66 5.72 -16.51 -7.96
N GLN A 67 5.92 -15.46 -7.15
CA GLN A 67 6.94 -15.47 -6.09
C GLN A 67 6.38 -14.88 -4.80
N PRO A 68 6.59 -15.53 -3.64
CA PRO A 68 6.24 -14.93 -2.37
C PRO A 68 7.07 -13.66 -2.16
N LEU A 69 6.39 -12.61 -1.70
CA LEU A 69 7.04 -11.38 -1.27
C LEU A 69 7.54 -11.55 0.16
N TYR A 70 8.82 -11.23 0.36
CA TYR A 70 9.45 -11.14 1.67
C TYR A 70 9.87 -9.70 1.95
N PRO A 71 10.06 -9.29 3.22
CA PRO A 71 10.43 -7.91 3.57
C PRO A 71 11.63 -7.35 2.80
N LEU A 72 12.64 -8.18 2.52
CA LEU A 72 13.81 -7.76 1.71
C LEU A 72 13.44 -7.48 0.25
N SER A 73 12.58 -8.31 -0.36
CA SER A 73 12.13 -8.09 -1.74
C SER A 73 11.23 -6.86 -1.82
N VAL A 74 10.31 -6.70 -0.86
CA VAL A 74 9.43 -5.53 -0.75
C VAL A 74 10.24 -4.24 -0.58
N SER A 75 11.23 -4.21 0.31
CA SER A 75 12.05 -3.00 0.51
C SER A 75 12.87 -2.61 -0.74
N LYS A 76 13.36 -3.58 -1.52
CA LYS A 76 14.03 -3.30 -2.81
C LYS A 76 13.07 -2.72 -3.85
N LEU A 77 11.85 -3.25 -3.93
CA LEU A 77 10.82 -2.73 -4.83
C LEU A 77 10.39 -1.32 -4.41
N LEU A 78 10.17 -1.09 -3.11
CA LEU A 78 9.87 0.24 -2.57
C LEU A 78 10.99 1.24 -2.86
N LYS A 79 12.26 0.84 -2.74
CA LYS A 79 13.39 1.70 -3.14
C LYS A 79 13.30 2.13 -4.61
N ALA A 80 12.96 1.21 -5.51
CA ALA A 80 12.79 1.53 -6.93
C ALA A 80 11.62 2.50 -7.15
N ILE A 81 10.49 2.29 -6.46
CA ILE A 81 9.34 3.21 -6.52
C ILE A 81 9.72 4.58 -6.00
N VAL A 82 10.38 4.67 -4.84
CA VAL A 82 10.83 5.95 -4.26
C VAL A 82 11.77 6.69 -5.22
N ALA A 83 12.62 5.98 -5.97
CA ALA A 83 13.48 6.63 -6.97
C ALA A 83 12.70 7.22 -8.17
N ILE A 84 11.53 6.66 -8.50
CA ILE A 84 10.68 7.12 -9.60
C ILE A 84 9.72 8.22 -9.13
N GLU A 85 9.04 7.98 -8.01
CA GLU A 85 7.98 8.82 -7.46
C GLU A 85 8.53 9.98 -6.61
N ASN A 86 9.76 9.86 -6.11
CA ASN A 86 10.46 10.85 -5.28
C ASN A 86 9.59 11.45 -4.15
N PRO A 87 8.93 10.63 -3.31
CA PRO A 87 8.08 11.13 -2.24
C PRO A 87 8.89 11.80 -1.13
N GLY A 88 8.32 12.84 -0.51
CA GLY A 88 8.92 13.50 0.66
C GLY A 88 8.81 12.70 1.96
N LEU A 89 7.83 11.79 2.05
CA LEU A 89 7.57 10.93 3.21
C LEU A 89 7.06 9.57 2.74
N LEU A 90 7.58 8.49 3.34
CA LEU A 90 7.08 7.13 3.12
C LEU A 90 6.54 6.59 4.44
N LEU A 91 5.23 6.32 4.49
CA LEU A 91 4.57 5.70 5.64
C LEU A 91 4.34 4.22 5.38
N LEU A 92 4.61 3.41 6.40
CA LEU A 92 4.45 1.96 6.37
C LEU A 92 3.72 1.49 7.63
N GLY A 93 3.06 0.35 7.54
CA GLY A 93 2.55 -0.35 8.71
C GLY A 93 3.68 -0.82 9.64
N LYS A 94 3.36 -1.07 10.91
CA LYS A 94 4.35 -1.44 11.94
C LYS A 94 5.00 -2.81 11.72
N GLN A 95 4.28 -3.77 11.12
CA GLN A 95 4.68 -5.17 11.01
C GLN A 95 4.30 -5.78 9.66
#